data_AF-A0A0Q7C093-F1
#
_entry.id   AF-A0A0Q7C093-F1
#
_cell.length_a   1.000
_cell.length_b   1.000
_cell.length_c   1.000
_cell.angle_alpha   90.00
_cell.angle_beta   90.00
_cell.angle_gamma   90.00
#
_symmetry.space_group_name_H-M   'P 1'
#
loop_
_entity.id
_entity.type
_entity.pdbx_description
1 polymer ?
#
loop_
_entity_poly.entity_id
_entity_poly.type
_entity_poly.pdbx_seq_one_letter_code
_entity_poly.pdbx_strand_id
1 'polypeptide(L)'
;MPISKTKMKNAAIAAKSAALPKIPKELLDQFVSGPMTGEAVNAASMAFKKALIERALGAELGHHLGYPNGTAKPEAVSNQRNGSTGKTVLTEDGPLRIDVPRDRDASFEPLLIAKHERRFTGFDDKIIAMYARGMTVREVQGFLADQYGVEVSPEFISSVTDAVMAEVGAWQARPLEPMYPVVFFDALRVKIREDAVVRNKAIYLALGVLPDGTRDILGLWIEGAEGAKFWMKVFNDLKTRGVADILIAVTDGLKGMPEALGAVFPATTLQTCIVHLIRNSLDYASWKDRKLLAAAIKPIYTAPSAEAAQAELEAFEQGPWGRKFPTVVAAWRRAWDRVIPFFAFPPAVRRVIYTTNAIESINARLRKIIKSRGHFPSDDAATKLIWLALRNITADWGRAAHNWKEAMNQFAILYEERFTQAARSQG
;
A
#
# COMPACT_ATOMS: atom_id res chain seq x y z
N MET A 1 -11.77 3.53 27.51
CA MET A 1 -12.09 4.77 26.78
C MET A 1 -13.17 4.47 25.74
N PRO A 2 -14.30 5.18 25.73
CA PRO A 2 -15.39 4.91 24.82
C PRO A 2 -15.00 5.29 23.39
N ILE A 3 -15.36 4.43 22.45
CA ILE A 3 -15.08 4.59 21.01
C ILE A 3 -15.74 5.89 20.54
N SER A 4 -14.96 6.78 19.93
CA SER A 4 -15.41 8.08 19.41
C SER A 4 -16.58 7.92 18.42
N LYS A 5 -17.60 8.78 18.56
CA LYS A 5 -18.80 8.86 17.71
C LYS A 5 -18.50 8.95 16.20
N THR A 6 -17.29 9.32 15.81
CA THR A 6 -16.84 9.35 14.40
C THR A 6 -16.55 7.95 13.85
N LYS A 7 -16.08 7.00 14.68
CA LYS A 7 -15.94 5.58 14.29
C LYS A 7 -17.30 4.91 14.07
N MET A 8 -18.31 5.30 14.85
CA MET A 8 -19.68 4.85 14.63
C MET A 8 -20.27 5.42 13.33
N LYS A 9 -19.94 6.65 12.93
CA LYS A 9 -20.40 7.22 11.64
C LYS A 9 -19.78 6.53 10.42
N ASN A 10 -18.50 6.15 10.46
CA ASN A 10 -17.89 5.41 9.35
C ASN A 10 -18.37 3.94 9.31
N ALA A 11 -18.63 3.32 10.46
CA ALA A 11 -19.31 2.02 10.52
C ALA A 11 -20.77 2.12 10.05
N ALA A 12 -21.46 3.24 10.29
CA ALA A 12 -22.83 3.48 9.81
C ALA A 12 -22.90 3.81 8.31
N ILE A 13 -21.83 4.35 7.71
CA ILE A 13 -21.73 4.52 6.25
C ILE A 13 -21.41 3.17 5.58
N ALA A 14 -20.56 2.33 6.19
CA ALA A 14 -20.35 0.95 5.76
C ALA A 14 -21.58 0.04 6.03
N ALA A 15 -22.45 0.43 6.96
CA ALA A 15 -23.71 -0.25 7.29
C ALA A 15 -24.95 0.43 6.69
N LYS A 16 -24.81 1.29 5.66
CA LYS A 16 -25.81 1.30 4.58
C LYS A 16 -25.61 0.06 3.71
N SER A 17 -25.70 -1.10 4.37
CA SER A 17 -26.29 -2.29 3.78
C SER A 17 -27.59 -1.81 3.16
N ALA A 18 -27.64 -1.73 1.84
CA ALA A 18 -28.93 -1.77 1.16
C ALA A 18 -29.64 -2.97 1.77
N ALA A 19 -30.69 -2.71 2.57
CA ALA A 19 -31.35 -3.76 3.33
C ALA A 19 -31.61 -4.91 2.37
N LEU A 20 -31.00 -6.07 2.65
CA LEU A 20 -31.10 -7.22 1.75
C LEU A 20 -32.59 -7.47 1.50
N PRO A 21 -32.98 -7.75 0.25
CA PRO A 21 -34.38 -7.98 -0.07
C PRO A 21 -34.92 -9.07 0.86
N LYS A 22 -36.03 -8.78 1.54
CA LYS A 22 -36.67 -9.76 2.44
C LYS A 22 -37.14 -10.93 1.60
N ILE A 23 -36.61 -12.12 1.88
CA ILE A 23 -37.08 -13.35 1.26
C ILE A 23 -38.43 -13.71 1.93
N PRO A 24 -39.50 -13.94 1.16
CA PRO A 24 -40.79 -14.37 1.69
C PRO A 24 -40.66 -15.66 2.51
N LYS A 25 -41.42 -15.79 3.61
CA LYS A 25 -41.34 -16.96 4.51
C LYS A 25 -41.73 -18.24 3.78
N GLU A 26 -42.68 -18.14 2.86
CA GLU A 26 -43.19 -19.23 2.05
C GLU A 26 -42.11 -19.84 1.15
N LEU A 27 -41.14 -19.02 0.72
CA LEU A 27 -39.96 -19.48 -0.03
C LEU A 27 -38.96 -20.17 0.91
N LEU A 28 -38.78 -19.68 2.13
CA LEU A 28 -37.89 -20.32 3.10
C LEU A 28 -38.42 -21.69 3.54
N ASP A 29 -39.73 -21.80 3.75
CA ASP A 29 -40.39 -23.05 4.16
C ASP A 29 -40.30 -24.15 3.07
N GLN A 30 -40.11 -23.76 1.80
CA GLN A 30 -39.87 -24.69 0.69
C GLN A 30 -38.43 -25.21 0.64
N PHE A 31 -37.46 -24.43 1.12
CA PHE A 31 -36.04 -24.80 1.13
C PHE A 31 -35.58 -25.39 2.48
N VAL A 32 -36.31 -25.12 3.56
CA VAL A 32 -35.98 -25.51 4.94
C VAL A 32 -37.12 -26.32 5.54
N SER A 33 -37.12 -27.64 5.27
CA SER A 33 -38.16 -28.56 5.77
C SER A 33 -37.85 -29.17 7.14
N GLY A 34 -36.83 -28.67 7.85
CA GLY A 34 -36.37 -29.19 9.15
C GLY A 34 -34.96 -28.71 9.53
N PRO A 35 -34.34 -29.26 10.59
CA PRO A 35 -32.95 -28.96 10.94
C PRO A 35 -32.02 -29.33 9.80
N MET A 36 -31.22 -28.36 9.34
CA MET A 36 -30.26 -28.56 8.25
C MET A 36 -28.82 -28.64 8.79
N THR A 37 -28.01 -29.51 8.20
CA THR A 37 -26.55 -29.50 8.40
C THR A 37 -25.93 -28.32 7.65
N GLY A 38 -24.70 -27.92 8.01
CA GLY A 38 -23.97 -26.87 7.28
C GLY A 38 -23.81 -27.17 5.79
N GLU A 39 -23.62 -28.44 5.43
CA GLU A 39 -23.56 -28.90 4.04
C GLU A 39 -24.90 -28.72 3.31
N ALA A 40 -26.02 -29.07 3.95
CA ALA A 40 -27.34 -28.91 3.36
C ALA A 40 -27.69 -27.43 3.13
N VAL A 41 -27.30 -26.55 4.07
CA VAL A 41 -27.44 -25.10 3.91
C VAL A 41 -26.63 -24.60 2.73
N ASN A 42 -25.39 -25.06 2.58
CA ASN A 42 -24.53 -24.66 1.45
C ASN A 42 -25.10 -25.14 0.11
N ALA A 43 -25.58 -26.38 0.03
CA ALA A 43 -26.21 -26.92 -1.17
C ALA A 43 -27.46 -26.13 -1.59
N ALA A 44 -28.31 -25.77 -0.63
CA ALA A 44 -29.49 -24.94 -0.89
C ALA A 44 -29.11 -23.51 -1.36
N SER A 45 -28.10 -22.91 -0.74
CA SER A 45 -27.54 -21.61 -1.15
C SER A 45 -27.00 -21.66 -2.59
N MET A 46 -26.24 -22.70 -2.95
CA MET A 46 -25.73 -22.88 -4.31
C MET A 46 -26.85 -23.08 -5.33
N ALA A 47 -27.87 -23.87 -5.01
CA ALA A 47 -29.02 -24.08 -5.89
C ALA A 47 -29.80 -22.77 -6.12
N PHE A 48 -30.00 -21.98 -5.07
CA PHE A 48 -30.66 -20.67 -5.16
C PHE A 48 -29.82 -19.68 -5.98
N LYS A 49 -28.50 -19.62 -5.74
CA LYS A 49 -27.57 -18.78 -6.50
C LYS A 49 -27.55 -19.15 -7.99
N LYS A 50 -27.55 -20.45 -8.32
CA LYS A 50 -27.68 -20.95 -9.70
C LYS A 50 -28.95 -20.40 -10.35
N ALA A 51 -30.10 -20.60 -9.70
CA ALA A 51 -31.39 -20.18 -10.23
C ALA A 51 -31.45 -18.65 -10.44
N LEU A 52 -30.88 -17.87 -9.53
CA LEU A 52 -30.80 -16.41 -9.65
C LEU A 52 -29.98 -15.98 -10.87
N ILE A 53 -28.79 -16.56 -11.05
CA ILE A 53 -27.89 -16.26 -12.17
C ILE A 53 -28.55 -16.63 -13.51
N GLU A 54 -29.13 -17.83 -13.61
CA GLU A 54 -29.80 -18.29 -14.83
C GLU A 54 -31.02 -17.42 -15.17
N ARG A 55 -31.79 -17.01 -14.15
CA ARG A 55 -32.93 -16.11 -14.33
C ARG A 55 -32.50 -14.73 -14.83
N ALA A 56 -31.42 -14.18 -14.29
CA ALA A 56 -30.86 -12.89 -14.70
C ALA A 56 -30.33 -12.95 -16.15
N LEU A 57 -29.56 -13.97 -16.50
CA LEU A 57 -29.10 -14.20 -17.88
C LEU A 57 -30.27 -14.38 -18.87
N GLY A 58 -31.33 -15.07 -18.44
CA GLY A 58 -32.56 -15.20 -19.22
C GLY A 58 -33.28 -13.87 -19.43
N ALA A 59 -33.25 -12.96 -18.46
CA ALA A 59 -33.80 -11.62 -18.57
C ALA A 59 -32.95 -10.74 -19.52
N GLU A 60 -31.62 -10.82 -19.45
CA GLU A 60 -30.72 -10.15 -20.40
C GLU A 60 -30.99 -10.60 -21.84
N LEU A 61 -31.14 -11.91 -22.07
CA LEU A 61 -31.48 -12.43 -23.40
C LEU A 61 -32.90 -12.00 -23.82
N GLY A 62 -33.83 -11.85 -22.87
CA GLY A 62 -35.15 -11.27 -23.12
C GLY A 62 -35.06 -9.84 -23.65
N HIS A 63 -34.25 -9.02 -22.98
CA HIS A 63 -33.98 -7.64 -23.39
C HIS A 63 -33.27 -7.57 -24.76
N HIS A 64 -32.25 -8.41 -24.98
CA HIS A 64 -31.52 -8.49 -26.26
C HIS A 64 -32.43 -8.82 -27.44
N LEU A 65 -33.37 -9.76 -27.28
CA LEU A 65 -34.31 -10.14 -28.35
C LEU A 65 -35.52 -9.20 -28.47
N GLY A 66 -35.76 -8.31 -27.49
CA GLY A 66 -36.91 -7.40 -27.48
C GLY A 66 -38.25 -8.07 -27.11
N TYR A 67 -38.23 -9.30 -26.57
CA TYR A 67 -39.44 -9.97 -26.07
C TYR A 67 -39.13 -10.93 -24.90
N PRO A 68 -40.08 -11.17 -23.97
CA PRO A 68 -39.85 -12.03 -22.80
C PRO A 68 -39.64 -13.52 -23.10
N ASN A 69 -39.23 -14.30 -22.09
CA ASN A 69 -39.20 -15.75 -22.20
C ASN A 69 -40.63 -16.33 -22.07
N GLY A 70 -40.96 -17.33 -22.88
CA GLY A 70 -42.29 -17.98 -22.88
C GLY A 70 -43.37 -17.29 -23.70
N THR A 71 -43.07 -16.16 -24.36
CA THR A 71 -44.00 -15.51 -25.30
C THR A 71 -43.67 -15.91 -26.75
N ALA A 72 -44.68 -15.90 -27.62
CA ALA A 72 -44.48 -16.11 -29.05
C ALA A 72 -43.55 -15.05 -29.64
N LYS A 73 -42.71 -15.44 -30.60
CA LYS A 73 -41.81 -14.52 -31.30
C LYS A 73 -42.64 -13.52 -32.12
N PRO A 74 -42.45 -12.21 -31.95
CA PRO A 74 -43.11 -11.23 -32.82
C PRO A 74 -42.62 -11.37 -34.26
N GLU A 75 -43.51 -11.18 -35.24
CA GLU A 75 -43.17 -11.31 -36.67
C GLU A 75 -42.04 -10.37 -37.13
N ALA A 76 -41.91 -9.21 -36.47
CA ALA A 76 -40.87 -8.21 -36.75
C ALA A 76 -39.46 -8.61 -36.26
N VAL A 77 -39.32 -9.68 -35.45
CA VAL A 77 -38.03 -10.10 -34.90
C VAL A 77 -37.51 -11.33 -35.63
N SER A 78 -36.35 -11.19 -36.30
CA SER A 78 -35.70 -12.29 -37.03
C SER A 78 -35.09 -13.33 -36.08
N ASN A 79 -34.33 -12.87 -35.10
CA ASN A 79 -33.60 -13.69 -34.14
C ASN A 79 -34.52 -14.34 -33.10
N GLN A 80 -34.12 -15.48 -32.54
CA GLN A 80 -34.90 -16.23 -31.56
C GLN A 80 -34.04 -16.99 -30.56
N ARG A 81 -34.64 -17.46 -29.46
CA ARG A 81 -33.93 -18.31 -28.48
C ARG A 81 -33.60 -19.67 -29.09
N ASN A 82 -32.44 -20.21 -28.74
CA ASN A 82 -31.95 -21.51 -29.21
C ASN A 82 -31.31 -22.33 -28.07
N GLY A 83 -32.10 -22.55 -27.02
CA GLY A 83 -31.69 -23.32 -25.85
C GLY A 83 -30.62 -22.64 -24.99
N SER A 84 -29.81 -23.45 -24.31
CA SER A 84 -28.74 -23.01 -23.41
C SER A 84 -27.44 -23.77 -23.67
N THR A 85 -26.33 -23.26 -23.14
CA THR A 85 -25.04 -23.96 -23.03
C THR A 85 -24.62 -23.99 -21.58
N GLY A 86 -24.32 -25.18 -21.09
CA GLY A 86 -23.78 -25.34 -19.75
C GLY A 86 -22.36 -24.76 -19.65
N LYS A 87 -22.14 -23.95 -18.62
CA LYS A 87 -20.89 -23.27 -18.29
C LYS A 87 -20.63 -23.43 -16.80
N THR A 88 -19.41 -23.79 -16.42
CA THR A 88 -19.02 -23.82 -15.02
C THR A 88 -18.36 -22.50 -14.66
N VAL A 89 -18.94 -21.79 -13.70
CA VAL A 89 -18.46 -20.49 -13.21
C VAL A 89 -17.95 -20.67 -11.79
N LEU A 90 -16.79 -20.11 -11.50
CA LEU A 90 -16.20 -20.07 -10.17
C LEU A 90 -16.87 -18.96 -9.37
N THR A 91 -17.55 -19.33 -8.29
CA THR A 91 -18.19 -18.40 -7.35
C THR A 91 -17.50 -18.45 -5.99
N GLU A 92 -17.89 -17.57 -5.07
CA GLU A 92 -17.39 -17.59 -3.70
C GLU A 92 -17.69 -18.89 -2.94
N ASP A 93 -18.75 -19.61 -3.31
CA ASP A 93 -19.15 -20.88 -2.68
C ASP A 93 -18.66 -22.11 -3.48
N GLY A 94 -17.83 -21.89 -4.50
CA GLY A 94 -17.24 -22.92 -5.34
C GLY A 94 -17.73 -22.97 -6.80
N PRO A 95 -17.32 -24.00 -7.56
CA PRO A 95 -17.69 -24.18 -8.95
C PRO A 95 -19.20 -24.39 -9.10
N LEU A 96 -19.85 -23.48 -9.79
CA LEU A 96 -21.28 -23.51 -10.05
C LEU A 96 -21.54 -23.80 -11.53
N ARG A 97 -22.17 -24.93 -11.82
CA ARG A 97 -22.63 -25.26 -13.17
C ARG A 97 -23.93 -24.50 -13.45
N ILE A 98 -23.86 -23.55 -14.37
CA ILE A 98 -25.01 -22.76 -14.84
C ILE A 98 -25.30 -23.07 -16.31
N ASP A 99 -26.55 -22.90 -16.72
CA ASP A 99 -26.99 -23.02 -18.10
C ASP A 99 -27.21 -21.63 -18.69
N VAL A 100 -26.28 -21.18 -19.53
CA VAL A 100 -26.31 -19.85 -20.14
C VAL A 100 -27.22 -19.89 -21.37
N PRO A 101 -28.27 -19.06 -21.43
CA PRO A 101 -29.21 -19.07 -22.55
C PRO A 101 -28.56 -18.47 -23.81
N ARG A 102 -29.01 -18.92 -24.98
CA ARG A 102 -28.44 -18.52 -26.29
C ARG A 102 -29.51 -18.08 -27.27
N ASP A 103 -29.13 -17.18 -28.17
CA ASP A 103 -29.89 -16.83 -29.36
C ASP A 103 -29.48 -17.69 -30.57
N ARG A 104 -30.29 -17.66 -31.62
CA ARG A 104 -30.08 -18.42 -32.86
C ARG A 104 -28.92 -17.86 -33.67
N ASP A 105 -28.77 -16.53 -33.67
CA ASP A 105 -27.78 -15.82 -34.48
C ASP A 105 -26.43 -15.65 -33.76
N ALA A 106 -26.29 -16.19 -32.54
CA ALA A 106 -25.10 -16.09 -31.69
C ALA A 106 -24.63 -14.65 -31.39
N SER A 107 -25.53 -13.68 -31.56
CA SER A 107 -25.31 -12.24 -31.37
C SER A 107 -25.41 -11.78 -29.91
N PHE A 108 -26.00 -12.60 -29.03
CA PHE A 108 -26.17 -12.24 -27.62
C PHE A 108 -24.82 -12.21 -26.89
N GLU A 109 -24.48 -11.10 -26.25
CA GLU A 109 -23.31 -10.96 -25.37
C GLU A 109 -23.79 -10.67 -23.94
N PRO A 110 -23.73 -11.67 -23.02
CA PRO A 110 -24.21 -11.49 -21.65
C PRO A 110 -23.35 -10.47 -20.89
N LEU A 111 -24.00 -9.63 -20.08
CA LEU A 111 -23.34 -8.62 -19.26
C LEU A 111 -22.96 -9.17 -17.88
N LEU A 112 -23.82 -9.99 -17.27
CA LEU A 112 -23.58 -10.55 -15.94
C LEU A 112 -22.36 -11.49 -15.91
N ILE A 113 -22.19 -12.32 -16.95
CA ILE A 113 -21.06 -13.24 -17.09
C ILE A 113 -20.72 -13.35 -18.58
N ALA A 114 -19.68 -12.65 -19.03
CA ALA A 114 -19.36 -12.52 -20.43
C ALA A 114 -19.04 -13.88 -21.10
N LYS A 115 -19.07 -13.93 -22.44
CA LYS A 115 -18.63 -15.12 -23.18
C LYS A 115 -17.22 -15.50 -22.74
N HIS A 116 -16.97 -16.79 -22.54
CA HIS A 116 -15.70 -17.35 -22.05
C HIS A 116 -15.29 -16.98 -20.61
N GLU A 117 -15.89 -15.98 -19.97
CA GLU A 117 -15.59 -15.60 -18.59
C GLU A 117 -16.10 -16.64 -17.58
N ARG A 118 -15.22 -17.35 -16.89
CA ARG A 118 -15.62 -18.38 -15.91
C ARG A 118 -15.60 -17.89 -14.47
N ARG A 119 -15.59 -16.57 -14.24
CA ARG A 119 -15.44 -15.97 -12.91
C ARG A 119 -16.70 -15.18 -12.54
N PHE A 120 -17.07 -15.22 -11.26
CA PHE A 120 -18.10 -14.35 -10.69
C PHE A 120 -17.39 -13.29 -9.83
N THR A 121 -17.68 -12.02 -10.05
CA THR A 121 -16.95 -10.87 -9.48
C THR A 121 -16.92 -10.86 -7.95
N GLY A 122 -15.75 -10.56 -7.35
CA GLY A 122 -15.52 -10.49 -5.88
C GLY A 122 -14.54 -11.53 -5.33
N PHE A 123 -14.33 -12.65 -6.04
CA PHE A 123 -13.37 -13.69 -5.65
C PHE A 123 -11.90 -13.22 -5.77
N ASP A 124 -11.60 -12.50 -6.84
CA ASP A 124 -10.27 -11.98 -7.14
C ASP A 124 -9.81 -10.96 -6.08
N ASP A 125 -10.74 -10.15 -5.55
CA ASP A 125 -10.47 -9.20 -4.46
C ASP A 125 -10.03 -9.90 -3.18
N LYS A 126 -10.61 -11.06 -2.85
CA LYS A 126 -10.20 -11.86 -1.68
C LYS A 126 -8.79 -12.41 -1.87
N ILE A 127 -8.46 -12.90 -3.06
CA ILE A 127 -7.11 -13.36 -3.42
C ILE A 127 -6.10 -12.20 -3.25
N ILE A 128 -6.41 -11.04 -3.81
CA ILE A 128 -5.55 -9.85 -3.71
C ILE A 128 -5.43 -9.41 -2.25
N ALA A 129 -6.51 -9.42 -1.47
CA ALA A 129 -6.54 -9.03 -0.07
C ALA A 129 -5.71 -9.97 0.83
N MET A 130 -5.73 -11.28 0.57
CA MET A 130 -4.89 -12.27 1.26
C MET A 130 -3.41 -12.11 0.87
N TYR A 131 -3.14 -11.97 -0.43
CA TYR A 131 -1.79 -11.76 -0.94
C TYR A 131 -1.17 -10.49 -0.35
N ALA A 132 -1.92 -9.38 -0.32
CA ALA A 132 -1.51 -8.09 0.25
C ALA A 132 -1.22 -8.15 1.76
N ARG A 133 -1.77 -9.15 2.47
CA ARG A 133 -1.48 -9.41 3.89
C ARG A 133 -0.24 -10.27 4.12
N GLY A 134 0.44 -10.67 3.04
CA GLY A 134 1.69 -11.43 3.09
C GLY A 134 1.53 -12.94 2.97
N MET A 135 0.31 -13.44 2.72
CA MET A 135 0.11 -14.87 2.44
C MET A 135 0.83 -15.25 1.14
N THR A 136 1.51 -16.38 1.15
CA THR A 136 2.09 -17.03 -0.02
C THR A 136 1.00 -17.60 -0.92
N VAL A 137 1.32 -17.87 -2.18
CA VAL A 137 0.37 -18.50 -3.13
C VAL A 137 -0.19 -19.82 -2.58
N ARG A 138 0.65 -20.63 -1.92
CA ARG A 138 0.24 -21.90 -1.31
C ARG A 138 -0.67 -21.71 -0.10
N GLU A 139 -0.42 -20.70 0.74
CA GLU A 139 -1.31 -20.37 1.86
C GLU A 139 -2.66 -19.84 1.39
N VAL A 140 -2.68 -19.03 0.33
CA VAL A 140 -3.92 -18.57 -0.31
C VAL A 140 -4.71 -19.76 -0.87
N GLN A 141 -4.03 -20.68 -1.56
CA GLN A 141 -4.63 -21.91 -2.07
C GLN A 141 -5.25 -22.75 -0.94
N GLY A 142 -4.48 -23.03 0.12
CA GLY A 142 -4.95 -23.81 1.27
C GLY A 142 -6.14 -23.14 1.95
N PHE A 143 -6.09 -21.83 2.18
CA PHE A 143 -7.19 -21.10 2.78
C PHE A 143 -8.47 -21.17 1.93
N LEU A 144 -8.35 -21.04 0.60
CA LEU A 144 -9.50 -21.14 -0.30
C LEU A 144 -10.09 -22.55 -0.34
N ALA A 145 -9.26 -23.58 -0.27
CA ALA A 145 -9.72 -24.96 -0.16
C ALA A 145 -10.44 -25.20 1.18
N ASP A 146 -9.85 -24.79 2.30
CA ASP A 146 -10.38 -25.04 3.64
C ASP A 146 -11.68 -24.27 3.92
N GLN A 147 -11.74 -22.99 3.56
CA GLN A 147 -12.86 -22.11 3.92
C GLN A 147 -14.02 -22.16 2.93
N TYR A 148 -13.73 -22.41 1.66
CA TYR A 148 -14.71 -22.33 0.57
C TYR A 148 -14.87 -23.63 -0.22
N GLY A 149 -14.10 -24.69 0.09
CA GLY A 149 -14.14 -25.94 -0.66
C GLY A 149 -13.67 -25.79 -2.12
N VAL A 150 -12.90 -24.74 -2.43
CA VAL A 150 -12.51 -24.42 -3.80
C VAL A 150 -11.08 -24.83 -4.06
N GLU A 151 -10.89 -25.78 -4.98
CA GLU A 151 -9.58 -26.06 -5.54
C GLU A 151 -9.21 -24.99 -6.58
N VAL A 152 -8.26 -24.14 -6.22
CA VAL A 152 -7.65 -23.16 -7.14
C VAL A 152 -6.20 -23.54 -7.42
N SER A 153 -5.73 -23.34 -8.65
CA SER A 153 -4.32 -23.60 -8.97
C SER A 153 -3.41 -22.44 -8.53
N PRO A 154 -2.13 -22.69 -8.23
CA PRO A 154 -1.14 -21.64 -7.98
C PRO A 154 -0.98 -20.66 -9.16
N GLU A 155 -1.11 -21.17 -10.39
CA GLU A 155 -1.06 -20.38 -11.63
C GLU A 155 -2.25 -19.42 -11.69
N PHE A 156 -3.43 -19.87 -11.28
CA PHE A 156 -4.62 -19.03 -11.21
C PHE A 156 -4.42 -17.87 -10.23
N ILE A 157 -3.99 -18.16 -8.99
CA ILE A 157 -3.71 -17.14 -7.98
C ILE A 157 -2.65 -16.14 -8.49
N SER A 158 -1.61 -16.65 -9.16
CA SER A 158 -0.57 -15.79 -9.75
C SER A 158 -1.18 -14.86 -10.80
N SER A 159 -1.97 -15.37 -11.74
CA SER A 159 -2.63 -14.57 -12.79
C SER A 159 -3.54 -13.47 -12.22
N VAL A 160 -4.28 -13.75 -11.15
CA VAL A 160 -5.13 -12.77 -10.46
C VAL A 160 -4.28 -11.66 -9.87
N THR A 161 -3.18 -12.03 -9.20
CA THR A 161 -2.29 -11.02 -8.62
C THR A 161 -1.52 -10.24 -9.68
N ASP A 162 -1.19 -10.85 -10.83
CA ASP A 162 -0.47 -10.17 -11.92
C ASP A 162 -1.29 -9.07 -12.58
N ALA A 163 -2.62 -9.18 -12.58
CA ALA A 163 -3.51 -8.11 -13.05
C ALA A 163 -3.30 -6.78 -12.30
N VAL A 164 -2.80 -6.84 -11.05
CA VAL A 164 -2.48 -5.66 -10.24
C VAL A 164 -1.31 -4.85 -10.81
N MET A 165 -0.43 -5.45 -11.64
CA MET A 165 0.73 -4.75 -12.17
C MET A 165 0.36 -3.55 -13.06
N ALA A 166 -0.81 -3.58 -13.70
CA ALA A 166 -1.31 -2.41 -14.43
C ALA A 166 -1.59 -1.23 -13.48
N GLU A 167 -2.19 -1.49 -12.31
CA GLU A 167 -2.41 -0.47 -11.27
C GLU A 167 -1.09 0.03 -10.69
N VAL A 168 -0.11 -0.87 -10.48
CA VAL A 168 1.24 -0.50 -10.04
C VAL A 168 1.88 0.47 -11.03
N GLY A 169 1.84 0.15 -12.33
CA GLY A 169 2.39 1.01 -13.38
C GLY A 169 1.72 2.38 -13.42
N ALA A 170 0.38 2.41 -13.36
CA ALA A 170 -0.38 3.65 -13.29
C ALA A 170 -0.02 4.48 -12.04
N TRP A 171 0.15 3.83 -10.89
CA TRP A 171 0.56 4.48 -9.65
C TRP A 171 2.01 5.02 -9.72
N GLN A 172 2.94 4.28 -10.33
CA GLN A 172 4.32 4.73 -10.53
C GLN A 172 4.42 5.89 -11.53
N ALA A 173 3.49 5.99 -12.48
CA ALA A 173 3.44 7.06 -13.48
C ALA A 173 2.56 8.26 -13.07
N ARG A 174 1.83 8.16 -11.96
CA ARG A 174 0.85 9.20 -11.56
C ARG A 174 1.53 10.56 -11.39
N PRO A 175 0.84 11.67 -11.73
CA PRO A 175 1.33 13.01 -11.44
C PRO A 175 1.49 13.20 -9.92
N LEU A 176 2.51 13.97 -9.55
CA LEU A 176 2.86 14.33 -8.18
C LEU A 176 2.66 15.82 -7.97
N GLU A 177 2.55 16.22 -6.70
CA GLU A 177 2.39 17.62 -6.33
C GLU A 177 3.68 18.41 -6.62
N PRO A 178 3.57 19.71 -6.95
CA PRO A 178 4.70 20.50 -7.38
C PRO A 178 5.72 20.76 -6.27
N MET A 179 5.31 20.73 -5.00
CA MET A 179 6.21 21.03 -3.88
C MET A 179 5.96 20.11 -2.69
N TYR A 180 7.05 19.56 -2.16
CA TYR A 180 7.06 18.79 -0.91
C TYR A 180 7.99 19.45 0.11
N PRO A 181 7.48 19.91 1.27
CA PRO A 181 8.33 20.51 2.30
C PRO A 181 9.39 19.53 2.84
N VAL A 182 9.03 18.26 2.98
CA VAL A 182 9.96 17.22 3.43
C VAL A 182 9.73 15.95 2.64
N VAL A 183 10.81 15.35 2.13
CA VAL A 183 10.79 14.01 1.54
C VAL A 183 11.79 13.12 2.26
N PHE A 184 11.31 12.01 2.82
CA PHE A 184 12.13 10.98 3.45
C PHE A 184 12.46 9.90 2.44
N PHE A 185 13.74 9.59 2.30
CA PHE A 185 14.24 8.46 1.52
C PHE A 185 14.77 7.40 2.48
N ASP A 186 14.20 6.20 2.43
CA ASP A 186 14.66 5.07 3.23
C ASP A 186 14.70 3.81 2.37
N ALA A 187 15.49 2.83 2.80
CA ALA A 187 15.67 1.57 2.10
C ALA A 187 15.34 0.39 3.02
N LEU A 188 14.70 -0.63 2.43
CA LEU A 188 14.65 -1.96 3.02
C LEU A 188 15.37 -2.97 2.14
N ARG A 189 16.04 -3.93 2.77
CA ARG A 189 16.77 -5.00 2.09
C ARG A 189 15.87 -6.23 1.96
N VAL A 190 15.75 -6.76 0.75
CA VAL A 190 14.97 -7.97 0.48
C VAL A 190 15.76 -8.95 -0.39
N LYS A 191 15.48 -10.24 -0.21
CA LYS A 191 16.06 -11.31 -1.02
C LYS A 191 15.23 -11.48 -2.29
N ILE A 192 15.84 -11.29 -3.45
CA ILE A 192 15.19 -11.47 -4.77
C ILE A 192 16.05 -12.40 -5.62
N ARG A 193 15.41 -13.33 -6.33
CA ARG A 193 16.06 -14.19 -7.31
C ARG A 193 16.28 -13.44 -8.61
N GLU A 194 17.51 -13.43 -9.08
CA GLU A 194 17.97 -12.79 -10.31
C GLU A 194 19.04 -13.71 -10.94
N ASP A 195 18.88 -14.07 -12.21
CA ASP A 195 19.77 -15.00 -12.92
C ASP A 195 20.03 -16.30 -12.16
N ALA A 196 18.95 -16.91 -11.65
CA ALA A 196 18.96 -18.11 -10.80
C ALA A 196 19.67 -17.97 -9.44
N VAL A 197 20.21 -16.80 -9.09
CA VAL A 197 20.89 -16.53 -7.81
C VAL A 197 20.01 -15.64 -6.93
N VAL A 198 19.92 -15.97 -5.64
CA VAL A 198 19.22 -15.10 -4.67
C VAL A 198 20.18 -13.99 -4.21
N ARG A 199 19.86 -12.74 -4.56
CA ARG A 199 20.62 -11.55 -4.20
C ARG A 199 19.85 -10.70 -3.19
N ASN A 200 20.59 -9.96 -2.37
CA ASN A 200 20.00 -9.03 -1.41
C ASN A 200 19.94 -7.63 -2.05
N LYS A 201 18.76 -7.25 -2.57
CA LYS A 201 18.54 -5.96 -3.25
C LYS A 201 17.99 -4.93 -2.27
N ALA A 202 18.32 -3.66 -2.51
CA ALA A 202 17.72 -2.54 -1.79
C ALA A 202 16.43 -2.13 -2.48
N ILE A 203 15.41 -1.85 -1.69
CA ILE A 203 14.16 -1.25 -2.14
C ILE A 203 14.06 0.11 -1.48
N TYR A 204 14.09 1.14 -2.30
CA TYR A 204 14.01 2.53 -1.89
C TYR A 204 12.57 3.00 -1.93
N LEU A 205 12.18 3.70 -0.86
CA LEU A 205 10.89 4.34 -0.69
C LEU A 205 11.10 5.83 -0.50
N ALA A 206 10.29 6.62 -1.20
CA ALA A 206 10.18 8.06 -0.98
C ALA A 206 8.84 8.38 -0.31
N LEU A 207 8.88 8.92 0.90
CA LEU A 207 7.71 9.42 1.62
C LEU A 207 7.74 10.94 1.65
N GLY A 208 6.80 11.57 0.95
CA GLY A 208 6.60 13.01 0.94
C GLY A 208 5.63 13.46 2.03
N VAL A 209 5.90 14.64 2.59
CA VAL A 209 4.94 15.43 3.38
C VAL A 209 4.42 16.54 2.48
N LEU A 210 3.12 16.78 2.47
CA LEU A 210 2.47 17.84 1.70
C LEU A 210 2.37 19.15 2.51
N PRO A 211 2.10 20.31 1.87
CA PRO A 211 1.97 21.60 2.56
C PRO A 211 0.88 21.62 3.64
N ASP A 212 -0.15 20.79 3.51
CA ASP A 212 -1.22 20.62 4.50
C ASP A 212 -0.86 19.66 5.65
N GLY A 213 0.31 19.00 5.55
CA GLY A 213 0.86 18.08 6.53
C GLY A 213 0.39 16.64 6.37
N THR A 214 -0.39 16.35 5.33
CA THR A 214 -0.67 14.98 4.91
C THR A 214 0.57 14.36 4.29
N ARG A 215 0.51 13.05 4.06
CA ARG A 215 1.66 12.25 3.64
C ARG A 215 1.29 11.48 2.40
N ASP A 216 2.26 11.28 1.53
CA ASP A 216 2.10 10.47 0.33
C ASP A 216 3.37 9.67 0.06
N ILE A 217 3.23 8.48 -0.53
CA ILE A 217 4.36 7.68 -1.00
C ILE A 217 4.61 8.03 -2.45
N LEU A 218 5.73 8.70 -2.71
CA LEU A 218 6.02 9.25 -4.03
C LEU A 218 6.45 8.17 -5.01
N GLY A 219 7.15 7.14 -4.51
CA GLY A 219 7.57 6.03 -5.34
C GLY A 219 8.29 4.91 -4.60
N LEU A 220 8.57 3.87 -5.37
CA LEU A 220 9.22 2.63 -4.98
C LEU A 220 10.20 2.25 -6.09
N TRP A 221 11.48 2.03 -5.75
CA TRP A 221 12.49 1.63 -6.71
C TRP A 221 13.32 0.47 -6.16
N ILE A 222 13.50 -0.57 -6.97
CA ILE A 222 14.36 -1.73 -6.66
C ILE A 222 15.64 -1.57 -7.45
N GLU A 223 16.79 -1.69 -6.79
CA GLU A 223 18.09 -1.62 -7.47
C GLU A 223 19.13 -2.52 -6.79
N GLY A 224 20.04 -3.06 -7.61
CA GLY A 224 21.14 -3.92 -7.16
C GLY A 224 22.33 -3.15 -6.60
N ALA A 225 22.67 -1.99 -7.19
CA ALA A 225 23.83 -1.18 -6.80
C ALA A 225 23.45 0.27 -6.49
N GLU A 226 23.86 0.76 -5.33
CA GLU A 226 23.65 2.16 -4.94
C GLU A 226 24.72 3.04 -5.58
N GLY A 227 24.33 4.09 -6.31
CA GLY A 227 25.27 5.04 -6.90
C GLY A 227 24.59 6.28 -7.48
N ALA A 228 25.37 7.27 -7.88
CA ALA A 228 24.86 8.56 -8.36
C ALA A 228 23.91 8.42 -9.57
N LYS A 229 24.18 7.48 -10.48
CA LYS A 229 23.30 7.20 -11.65
C LYS A 229 21.90 6.76 -11.23
N PHE A 230 21.80 5.92 -10.20
CA PHE A 230 20.51 5.47 -9.67
C PHE A 230 19.73 6.65 -9.07
N TRP A 231 20.37 7.46 -8.23
CA TRP A 231 19.71 8.63 -7.63
C TRP A 231 19.32 9.67 -8.66
N MET A 232 20.13 9.88 -9.70
CA MET A 232 19.76 10.72 -10.84
C MET A 232 18.49 10.21 -11.53
N LYS A 233 18.35 8.90 -11.72
CA LYS A 233 17.11 8.31 -12.27
C LYS A 233 15.92 8.58 -11.36
N VAL A 234 16.05 8.35 -10.05
CA VAL A 234 14.98 8.58 -9.06
C VAL A 234 14.53 10.05 -9.05
N PHE A 235 15.47 11.00 -8.96
CA PHE A 235 15.10 12.41 -8.90
C PHE A 235 14.53 12.93 -10.21
N ASN A 236 15.04 12.47 -11.37
CA ASN A 236 14.44 12.82 -12.66
C ASN A 236 13.05 12.20 -12.85
N ASP A 237 12.79 11.00 -12.33
CA ASP A 237 11.45 10.40 -12.30
C ASP A 237 10.46 11.29 -11.52
N LEU A 238 10.83 11.69 -10.29
CA LEU A 238 10.03 12.62 -9.48
C LEU A 238 9.76 13.92 -10.22
N LYS A 239 10.78 14.52 -10.83
CA LYS A 239 10.66 15.77 -11.59
C LYS A 239 9.75 15.64 -12.81
N THR A 240 9.90 14.55 -13.57
CA THR A 240 9.07 14.26 -14.75
C THR A 240 7.59 14.08 -14.38
N ARG A 241 7.33 13.56 -13.18
CA ARG A 241 5.97 13.38 -12.64
C ARG A 241 5.36 14.65 -12.05
N GLY A 242 6.09 15.76 -12.03
CA GLY A 242 5.55 17.07 -11.65
C GLY A 242 6.20 17.73 -10.43
N VAL A 243 7.11 17.04 -9.73
CA VAL A 243 7.80 17.65 -8.57
C VAL A 243 8.73 18.76 -9.05
N ALA A 244 8.40 20.01 -8.73
CA ALA A 244 9.19 21.18 -9.05
C ALA A 244 10.19 21.51 -7.94
N ASP A 245 9.80 21.33 -6.67
CA ASP A 245 10.62 21.69 -5.52
C ASP A 245 10.51 20.71 -4.34
N ILE A 246 11.65 20.49 -3.68
CA ILE A 246 11.76 19.76 -2.42
C ILE A 246 12.52 20.67 -1.46
N LEU A 247 11.93 21.07 -0.34
CA LEU A 247 12.62 21.98 0.59
C LEU A 247 13.70 21.23 1.38
N ILE A 248 13.32 20.07 1.95
CA ILE A 248 14.22 19.22 2.74
C ILE A 248 14.15 17.77 2.26
N ALA A 249 15.29 17.20 1.89
CA ALA A 249 15.44 15.76 1.64
C ALA A 249 16.13 15.10 2.84
N VAL A 250 15.49 14.11 3.44
CA VAL A 250 16.00 13.39 4.62
C VAL A 250 16.44 11.98 4.22
N THR A 251 17.69 11.61 4.51
CA THR A 251 18.30 10.33 4.08
C THR A 251 19.31 9.78 5.09
N ASP A 252 19.60 8.49 5.07
CA ASP A 252 20.65 7.84 5.90
C ASP A 252 22.06 7.92 5.28
N GLY A 253 22.40 9.06 4.65
CA GLY A 253 23.75 9.28 4.09
C GLY A 253 24.12 8.38 2.90
N LEU A 254 23.15 8.09 2.04
CA LEU A 254 23.29 7.20 0.88
C LEU A 254 24.32 7.71 -0.15
N LYS A 255 25.15 6.81 -0.69
CA LYS A 255 26.24 7.15 -1.61
C LYS A 255 25.72 7.69 -2.93
N GLY A 256 26.33 8.76 -3.46
CA GLY A 256 25.96 9.36 -4.74
C GLY A 256 24.67 10.18 -4.74
N MET A 257 23.96 10.22 -3.60
CA MET A 257 22.72 10.96 -3.45
C MET A 257 22.94 12.49 -3.39
N PRO A 258 23.94 13.03 -2.66
CA PRO A 258 24.17 14.48 -2.63
C PRO A 258 24.44 15.08 -4.00
N GLU A 259 25.26 14.42 -4.81
CA GLU A 259 25.63 14.88 -6.16
C GLU A 259 24.42 14.86 -7.09
N ALA A 260 23.64 13.79 -7.04
CA ALA A 260 22.43 13.67 -7.85
C ALA A 260 21.34 14.66 -7.43
N LEU A 261 21.17 14.86 -6.12
CA LEU A 261 20.17 15.79 -5.60
C LEU A 261 20.54 17.23 -5.97
N GLY A 262 21.80 17.63 -5.80
CA GLY A 262 22.29 18.94 -6.19
C GLY A 262 22.15 19.23 -7.69
N ALA A 263 22.20 18.20 -8.55
CA ALA A 263 22.00 18.35 -9.98
C ALA A 263 20.52 18.54 -10.38
N VAL A 264 19.59 17.82 -9.74
CA VAL A 264 18.17 17.83 -10.13
C VAL A 264 17.35 18.88 -9.36
N PHE A 265 17.63 19.03 -8.06
CA PHE A 265 16.98 19.93 -7.11
C PHE A 265 18.04 20.75 -6.32
N PRO A 266 18.72 21.71 -6.96
CA PRO A 266 19.87 22.42 -6.39
C PRO A 266 19.54 23.23 -5.13
N ALA A 267 18.29 23.66 -4.96
CA ALA A 267 17.84 24.46 -3.82
C ALA A 267 17.38 23.60 -2.62
N THR A 268 17.41 22.27 -2.72
CA THR A 268 17.00 21.36 -1.64
C THR A 268 18.06 21.28 -0.56
N THR A 269 17.65 21.39 0.70
CA THR A 269 18.52 21.11 1.84
C THR A 269 18.60 19.61 2.07
N LEU A 270 19.79 19.02 1.93
CA LEU A 270 20.03 17.62 2.28
C LEU A 270 20.29 17.47 3.78
N GLN A 271 19.45 16.70 4.45
CA GLN A 271 19.57 16.43 5.88
C GLN A 271 19.83 14.95 6.13
N THR A 272 20.84 14.63 6.94
CA THR A 272 21.03 13.25 7.41
C THR A 272 19.97 12.90 8.44
N CYS A 273 19.34 11.73 8.28
CA CYS A 273 18.31 11.25 9.18
C CYS A 273 18.91 10.92 10.54
N ILE A 274 18.62 11.77 11.52
CA ILE A 274 19.13 11.58 12.87
C ILE A 274 18.59 10.32 13.53
N VAL A 275 17.41 9.84 13.11
CA VAL A 275 16.81 8.64 13.70
C VAL A 275 17.55 7.39 13.26
N HIS A 276 18.05 7.32 12.02
CA HIS A 276 18.94 6.23 11.62
C HIS A 276 20.25 6.29 12.41
N LEU A 277 20.82 7.47 12.62
CA LEU A 277 22.02 7.62 13.47
C LEU A 277 21.77 7.16 14.92
N ILE A 278 20.63 7.54 15.52
CA ILE A 278 20.21 7.07 16.85
C ILE A 278 20.03 5.56 16.85
N ARG A 279 19.34 4.99 15.86
CA ARG A 279 19.09 3.54 15.79
C ARG A 279 20.40 2.75 15.68
N ASN A 280 21.28 3.16 14.77
CA ASN A 280 22.61 2.58 14.60
C ASN A 280 23.40 2.67 15.91
N SER A 281 23.25 3.75 16.67
CA SER A 281 23.86 3.89 18.00
C SER A 281 23.30 2.87 19.01
N LEU A 282 21.98 2.66 18.99
CA LEU A 282 21.30 1.72 19.89
C LEU A 282 21.52 0.25 19.54
N ASP A 283 21.98 -0.07 18.34
CA ASP A 283 22.30 -1.44 17.92
C ASP A 283 23.57 -1.99 18.57
N TYR A 284 24.46 -1.11 19.05
CA TYR A 284 25.63 -1.50 19.86
C TYR A 284 25.27 -1.83 21.31
N ALA A 285 24.08 -1.46 21.78
CA ALA A 285 23.68 -1.61 23.18
C ALA A 285 22.86 -2.87 23.42
N SER A 286 23.09 -3.50 24.57
CA SER A 286 22.23 -4.57 25.08
C SER A 286 20.80 -4.07 25.33
N TRP A 287 19.83 -4.98 25.41
CA TRP A 287 18.43 -4.63 25.70
C TRP A 287 18.28 -3.80 26.99
N LYS A 288 19.06 -4.12 28.03
CA LYS A 288 19.03 -3.40 29.33
C LYS A 288 19.57 -1.97 29.20
N ASP A 289 20.61 -1.79 28.39
CA ASP A 289 21.31 -0.51 28.22
C ASP A 289 20.62 0.43 27.23
N ARG A 290 19.87 -0.11 26.25
CA ARG A 290 19.28 0.66 25.14
C ARG A 290 18.49 1.88 25.60
N LYS A 291 17.62 1.73 26.61
CA LYS A 291 16.79 2.84 27.10
C LYS A 291 17.64 3.95 27.73
N LEU A 292 18.68 3.58 28.47
CA LEU A 292 19.56 4.52 29.15
C LEU A 292 20.49 5.21 28.15
N LEU A 293 21.03 4.48 27.18
CA LEU A 293 21.82 5.04 26.08
C LEU A 293 21.00 6.03 25.25
N ALA A 294 19.74 5.70 24.92
CA ALA A 294 18.85 6.61 24.21
C ALA A 294 18.61 7.92 24.98
N ALA A 295 18.48 7.84 26.32
CA ALA A 295 18.35 9.01 27.17
C ALA A 295 19.64 9.84 27.21
N ALA A 296 20.81 9.21 27.20
CA ALA A 296 22.11 9.88 27.20
C ALA A 296 22.44 10.58 25.87
N ILE A 297 21.96 10.05 24.73
CA ILE A 297 22.15 10.66 23.40
C ILE A 297 21.15 11.80 23.15
N LYS A 298 20.00 11.78 23.83
CA LYS A 298 18.90 12.74 23.61
C LYS A 298 19.32 14.23 23.66
N PRO A 299 20.08 14.69 24.67
CA PRO A 299 20.51 16.08 24.78
C PRO A 299 21.21 16.60 23.52
N ILE A 300 22.03 15.76 22.88
CA ILE A 300 22.81 16.11 21.69
C ILE A 300 21.90 16.68 20.60
N TYR A 301 20.80 16.00 20.28
CA TYR A 301 19.90 16.43 19.20
C TYR A 301 18.72 17.29 19.64
N THR A 302 18.45 17.40 20.94
CA THR A 302 17.45 18.35 21.45
C THR A 302 18.06 19.70 21.81
N ALA A 303 19.37 19.86 21.66
CA ALA A 303 20.07 21.10 21.95
C ALA A 303 19.55 22.29 21.12
N PRO A 304 19.57 23.51 21.68
CA PRO A 304 19.02 24.70 21.01
C PRO A 304 19.84 25.12 19.78
N SER A 305 21.17 24.96 19.83
CA SER A 305 22.10 25.35 18.75
C SER A 305 23.13 24.27 18.45
N ALA A 306 23.89 24.45 17.36
CA ALA A 306 24.97 23.53 16.98
C ALA A 306 26.11 23.51 18.01
N GLU A 307 26.42 24.66 18.62
CA GLU A 307 27.45 24.81 19.66
C GLU A 307 27.04 24.07 20.93
N ALA A 308 25.77 24.24 21.35
CA ALA A 308 25.22 23.51 22.48
C ALA A 308 25.21 22.00 22.21
N ALA A 309 24.83 21.58 20.99
CA ALA A 309 24.86 20.18 20.59
C ALA A 309 26.27 19.58 20.61
N GLN A 310 27.26 20.35 20.20
CA GLN A 310 28.66 19.95 20.24
C GLN A 310 29.14 19.76 21.68
N ALA A 311 28.80 20.69 22.58
CA ALA A 311 29.09 20.56 24.00
C ALA A 311 28.44 19.31 24.61
N GLU A 312 27.18 19.01 24.24
CA GLU A 312 26.51 17.77 24.67
C GLU A 312 27.16 16.50 24.11
N LEU A 313 27.66 16.53 22.86
CA LEU A 313 28.41 15.40 22.28
C LEU A 313 29.74 15.18 23.01
N GLU A 314 30.45 16.26 23.34
CA GLU A 314 31.69 16.22 24.13
C GLU A 314 31.44 15.69 25.55
N ALA A 315 30.37 16.16 26.20
CA ALA A 315 29.96 15.66 27.52
C ALA A 315 29.56 14.18 27.47
N PHE A 316 28.84 13.75 26.43
CA PHE A 316 28.50 12.35 26.20
C PHE A 316 29.75 11.48 26.04
N GLU A 317 30.70 11.93 25.21
CA GLU A 317 31.98 11.27 24.94
C GLU A 317 32.80 11.06 26.22
N GLN A 318 32.90 12.10 27.06
CA GLN A 318 33.64 12.05 28.32
C GLN A 318 32.90 11.25 29.42
N GLY A 319 31.58 11.14 29.32
CA GLY A 319 30.71 10.48 30.27
C GLY A 319 30.78 8.94 30.26
N PRO A 320 30.08 8.28 31.20
CA PRO A 320 30.12 6.81 31.33
C PRO A 320 29.59 6.08 30.09
N TRP A 321 28.61 6.67 29.40
CA TRP A 321 28.02 6.11 28.19
C TRP A 321 28.94 6.24 26.97
N GLY A 322 29.60 7.38 26.76
CA GLY A 322 30.58 7.55 25.69
C GLY A 322 31.80 6.64 25.87
N ARG A 323 32.31 6.50 27.10
CA ARG A 323 33.38 5.55 27.42
C ARG A 323 32.99 4.09 27.23
N LYS A 324 31.73 3.73 27.54
CA LYS A 324 31.21 2.38 27.34
C LYS A 324 30.93 2.08 25.87
N PHE A 325 30.57 3.10 25.08
CA PHE A 325 30.22 2.97 23.66
C PHE A 325 31.04 3.93 22.78
N PRO A 326 32.38 3.77 22.69
CA PRO A 326 33.24 4.65 21.89
C PRO A 326 32.91 4.59 20.39
N THR A 327 32.34 3.48 19.92
CA THR A 327 31.84 3.33 18.54
C THR A 327 30.69 4.27 18.23
N VAL A 328 29.82 4.56 19.20
CA VAL A 328 28.73 5.53 19.06
C VAL A 328 29.30 6.93 18.90
N VAL A 329 30.25 7.32 19.77
CA VAL A 329 30.93 8.62 19.66
C VAL A 329 31.56 8.80 18.28
N ALA A 330 32.32 7.80 17.81
CA ALA A 330 32.97 7.83 16.51
C ALA A 330 31.97 7.95 15.34
N ALA A 331 30.82 7.28 15.43
CA ALA A 331 29.76 7.37 14.42
C ALA A 331 29.15 8.79 14.37
N TRP A 332 28.87 9.40 15.52
CA TRP A 332 28.34 10.76 15.61
C TRP A 332 29.34 11.80 15.11
N ARG A 333 30.63 11.68 15.48
CA ARG A 333 31.70 12.57 15.00
C ARG A 333 31.87 12.49 13.48
N ARG A 334 31.82 11.28 12.90
CA ARG A 334 31.91 11.09 11.44
C ARG A 334 30.72 11.68 10.69
N ALA A 335 29.53 11.61 11.28
CA ALA A 335 28.31 12.15 10.69
C ALA A 335 28.11 13.65 10.98
N TRP A 336 28.95 14.26 11.84
CA TRP A 336 28.68 15.56 12.46
C TRP A 336 28.37 16.66 11.45
N ASP A 337 29.22 16.85 10.43
CA ASP A 337 29.03 17.87 9.40
C ASP A 337 27.71 17.74 8.63
N ARG A 338 27.16 16.51 8.56
CA ARG A 338 25.88 16.22 7.90
C ARG A 338 24.70 16.27 8.87
N VAL A 339 24.96 16.27 10.17
CA VAL A 339 23.98 16.43 11.24
C VAL A 339 23.82 17.91 11.60
N ILE A 340 24.90 18.72 11.62
CA ILE A 340 24.88 20.16 11.97
C ILE A 340 23.74 20.94 11.30
N PRO A 341 23.44 20.78 9.98
CA PRO A 341 22.36 21.53 9.33
C PRO A 341 21.00 21.41 10.03
N PHE A 342 20.79 20.31 10.76
CA PHE A 342 19.60 20.06 11.57
C PHE A 342 19.33 21.17 12.59
N PHE A 343 20.38 21.77 13.16
CA PHE A 343 20.24 22.84 14.17
C PHE A 343 19.87 24.19 13.57
N ALA A 344 20.00 24.39 12.25
CA ALA A 344 19.50 25.58 11.58
C ALA A 344 17.96 25.62 11.56
N PHE A 345 17.30 24.45 11.67
CA PHE A 345 15.85 24.39 11.67
C PHE A 345 15.24 24.77 13.03
N PRO A 346 14.11 25.48 13.08
CA PRO A 346 13.34 25.71 14.30
C PRO A 346 12.84 24.39 14.94
N PRO A 347 12.60 24.34 16.26
CA PRO A 347 12.17 23.12 16.95
C PRO A 347 10.94 22.42 16.35
N ALA A 348 9.98 23.19 15.83
CA ALA A 348 8.79 22.62 15.19
C ALA A 348 9.13 21.87 13.88
N VAL A 349 10.05 22.41 13.06
CA VAL A 349 10.54 21.77 11.82
C VAL A 349 11.42 20.57 12.17
N ARG A 350 12.33 20.71 13.15
CA ARG A 350 13.13 19.58 13.65
C ARG A 350 12.23 18.42 14.03
N ARG A 351 11.15 18.68 14.78
CA ARG A 351 10.18 17.65 15.18
C ARG A 351 9.59 16.90 13.99
N VAL A 352 9.31 17.57 12.87
CA VAL A 352 8.87 16.88 11.64
C VAL A 352 9.99 15.96 11.10
N ILE A 353 11.22 16.47 11.02
CA ILE A 353 12.38 15.73 10.49
C ILE A 353 12.74 14.51 11.33
N TYR A 354 12.77 14.62 12.67
CA TYR A 354 13.17 13.49 13.53
C TYR A 354 12.01 12.63 14.03
N THR A 355 10.74 12.98 13.74
CA THR A 355 9.62 12.07 14.00
C THR A 355 9.41 11.12 12.82
N THR A 356 10.39 10.23 12.60
CA THR A 356 10.35 9.20 11.54
C THR A 356 9.30 8.11 11.78
N ASN A 357 8.47 8.21 12.81
CA ASN A 357 7.38 7.28 13.11
C ASN A 357 6.57 6.89 11.86
N ALA A 358 6.41 7.81 10.91
CA ALA A 358 5.73 7.54 9.65
C ALA A 358 6.47 6.48 8.81
N ILE A 359 7.70 6.78 8.35
CA ILE A 359 8.47 5.88 7.49
C ILE A 359 8.90 4.60 8.22
N GLU A 360 9.14 4.69 9.53
CA GLU A 360 9.46 3.53 10.36
C GLU A 360 8.27 2.59 10.54
N SER A 361 7.07 3.15 10.78
CA SER A 361 5.86 2.33 10.89
C SER A 361 5.57 1.61 9.58
N ILE A 362 5.78 2.30 8.44
CA ILE A 362 5.68 1.68 7.11
C ILE A 362 6.69 0.55 6.99
N ASN A 363 7.98 0.81 7.24
CA ASN A 363 9.04 -0.18 7.12
C ASN A 363 8.83 -1.37 8.07
N ALA A 364 8.34 -1.17 9.29
CA ALA A 364 8.01 -2.26 10.21
C ALA A 364 6.87 -3.14 9.67
N ARG A 365 5.81 -2.52 9.13
CA ARG A 365 4.68 -3.25 8.52
C ARG A 365 5.09 -4.00 7.25
N LEU A 366 5.89 -3.36 6.39
CA LEU A 366 6.45 -4.00 5.20
C LEU A 366 7.34 -5.19 5.57
N ARG A 367 8.25 -5.04 6.53
CA ARG A 367 9.09 -6.15 7.03
C ARG A 367 8.24 -7.30 7.55
N LYS A 368 7.14 -7.02 8.26
CA LYS A 368 6.21 -8.06 8.74
C LYS A 368 5.59 -8.84 7.58
N ILE A 369 5.15 -8.15 6.53
CA ILE A 369 4.53 -8.75 5.34
C ILE A 369 5.54 -9.55 4.51
N ILE A 370 6.78 -9.07 4.41
CA ILE A 370 7.84 -9.70 3.61
C ILE A 370 8.42 -10.94 4.31
N LYS A 371 8.47 -10.95 5.65
CA LYS A 371 9.13 -12.00 6.45
C LYS A 371 8.61 -13.42 6.15
N SER A 372 7.36 -13.57 5.73
CA SER A 372 6.75 -14.87 5.40
C SER A 372 7.30 -15.51 4.12
N ARG A 373 7.91 -14.75 3.20
CA ARG A 373 8.18 -15.22 1.83
C ARG A 373 9.57 -15.76 1.54
N GLY A 374 10.53 -15.68 2.47
CA GLY A 374 11.89 -16.16 2.27
C GLY A 374 12.69 -15.35 1.23
N HIS A 375 12.35 -15.49 -0.06
CA HIS A 375 12.84 -14.70 -1.20
C HIS A 375 11.74 -14.49 -2.26
N PHE A 376 11.84 -13.40 -3.02
CA PHE A 376 10.97 -13.15 -4.17
C PHE A 376 11.51 -13.81 -5.45
N PRO A 377 10.63 -14.26 -6.36
CA PRO A 377 11.05 -14.85 -7.63
C PRO A 377 11.55 -13.82 -8.66
N SER A 378 11.15 -12.56 -8.54
CA SER A 378 11.53 -11.46 -9.45
C SER A 378 11.34 -10.10 -8.76
N ASP A 379 11.88 -9.04 -9.38
CA ASP A 379 11.67 -7.66 -8.94
C ASP A 379 10.18 -7.27 -9.04
N ASP A 380 9.46 -7.70 -10.08
CA ASP A 380 8.01 -7.45 -10.23
C ASP A 380 7.19 -8.06 -9.09
N ALA A 381 7.52 -9.28 -8.67
CA ALA A 381 6.84 -9.94 -7.56
C ALA A 381 7.06 -9.21 -6.23
N ALA A 382 8.25 -8.65 -6.02
CA ALA A 382 8.55 -7.82 -4.86
C ALA A 382 7.79 -6.49 -4.92
N THR A 383 7.85 -5.79 -6.06
CA THR A 383 7.13 -4.54 -6.34
C THR A 383 5.64 -4.70 -6.09
N LYS A 384 5.02 -5.73 -6.67
CA LYS A 384 3.59 -6.04 -6.52
C LYS A 384 3.15 -6.17 -5.06
N LEU A 385 3.84 -7.01 -4.28
CA LEU A 385 3.48 -7.21 -2.87
C LEU A 385 3.67 -5.92 -2.07
N ILE A 386 4.79 -5.24 -2.27
CA ILE A 386 5.11 -4.03 -1.50
C ILE A 386 4.13 -2.93 -1.82
N TRP A 387 3.78 -2.74 -3.09
CA TRP A 387 2.76 -1.79 -3.49
C TRP A 387 1.39 -2.11 -2.88
N LEU A 388 0.95 -3.37 -2.93
CA LEU A 388 -0.30 -3.80 -2.29
C LEU A 388 -0.31 -3.55 -0.78
N ALA A 389 0.83 -3.80 -0.12
CA ALA A 389 1.01 -3.52 1.29
C ALA A 389 0.95 -2.01 1.57
N LEU A 390 1.63 -1.19 0.76
CA LEU A 390 1.61 0.27 0.85
C LEU A 390 0.18 0.78 0.68
N ARG A 391 -0.55 0.34 -0.36
CA ARG A 391 -1.95 0.70 -0.61
C ARG A 391 -2.82 0.47 0.61
N ASN A 392 -2.67 -0.67 1.28
CA ASN A 392 -3.40 -0.97 2.52
C ASN A 392 -2.95 -0.10 3.70
N ILE A 393 -1.66 0.20 3.83
CA ILE A 393 -1.11 1.04 4.90
C ILE A 393 -1.60 2.49 4.75
N THR A 394 -1.64 3.00 3.52
CA THR A 394 -2.02 4.38 3.22
C THR A 394 -3.53 4.61 3.20
N ALA A 395 -4.34 3.55 3.05
CA ALA A 395 -5.81 3.66 3.09
C ALA A 395 -6.34 4.28 4.40
N ASP A 396 -5.61 4.11 5.52
CA ASP A 396 -5.96 4.66 6.82
C ASP A 396 -5.39 6.08 7.07
N TRP A 397 -4.68 6.68 6.10
CA TRP A 397 -4.09 8.01 6.26
C TRP A 397 -5.14 9.10 6.03
N GLY A 398 -5.68 9.65 7.12
CA GLY A 398 -6.71 10.69 7.03
C GLY A 398 -6.40 12.01 7.75
N ARG A 399 -5.24 12.15 8.41
CA ARG A 399 -4.92 13.37 9.19
C ARG A 399 -3.46 13.78 9.08
N ALA A 400 -3.26 15.10 9.01
CA ALA A 400 -1.96 15.73 9.13
C ALA A 400 -1.27 15.39 10.45
N ALA A 401 0.06 15.45 10.47
CA ALA A 401 0.85 15.21 11.67
C ALA A 401 0.44 16.14 12.83
N HIS A 402 0.43 15.61 14.06
CA HIS A 402 0.17 16.42 15.25
C HIS A 402 1.22 17.55 15.34
N ASN A 403 0.76 18.80 15.52
CA ASN A 403 1.56 20.04 15.48
C ASN A 403 2.04 20.50 14.09
N TRP A 404 1.50 19.97 12.98
CA TRP A 404 1.90 20.42 11.64
C TRP A 404 1.77 21.94 11.45
N LYS A 405 0.69 22.57 11.94
CA LYS A 405 0.47 24.02 11.78
C LYS A 405 1.60 24.89 12.36
N GLU A 406 2.21 24.46 13.47
CA GLU A 406 3.37 25.13 14.06
C GLU A 406 4.58 25.05 13.12
N ALA A 407 4.86 23.85 12.58
CA ALA A 407 5.94 23.64 11.63
C ALA A 407 5.69 24.35 10.29
N MET A 408 4.44 24.33 9.80
CA MET A 408 3.98 24.98 8.57
C MET A 408 4.30 26.48 8.56
N ASN A 409 4.02 27.17 9.68
CA ASN A 409 4.38 28.59 9.83
C ASN A 409 5.89 28.80 9.77
N GLN A 410 6.68 27.90 10.38
CA GLN A 410 8.14 27.98 10.31
C GLN A 410 8.67 27.69 8.90
N PHE A 411 8.08 26.75 8.16
CA PHE A 411 8.41 26.53 6.75
C PHE A 411 8.12 27.76 5.89
N ALA A 412 6.98 28.43 6.12
CA ALA A 412 6.63 29.67 5.42
C ALA A 412 7.62 30.81 5.71
N ILE A 413 8.20 30.87 6.91
CA ILE A 413 9.23 31.86 7.27
C ILE A 413 10.58 31.51 6.64
N LEU A 414 11.02 30.25 6.74
CA LEU A 414 12.36 29.84 6.30
C LEU A 414 12.51 29.75 4.78
N TYR A 415 11.44 29.39 4.07
CA TYR A 415 11.46 29.12 2.63
C TYR A 415 10.57 30.08 1.84
N GLU A 416 9.89 31.00 2.51
CA GLU A 416 9.16 32.13 1.90
C GLU A 416 8.27 31.73 0.72
N GLU A 417 8.55 32.24 -0.47
CA GLU A 417 7.80 32.00 -1.70
C GLU A 417 7.81 30.52 -2.12
N ARG A 418 8.92 29.81 -1.88
CA ARG A 418 9.04 28.38 -2.23
C ARG A 418 8.01 27.51 -1.49
N PHE A 419 7.65 27.90 -0.27
CA PHE A 419 6.60 27.22 0.48
C PHE A 419 5.21 27.81 0.17
N THR A 420 5.07 29.13 0.19
CA THR A 420 3.77 29.81 0.18
C THR A 420 3.08 29.82 -1.17
N GLN A 421 3.80 29.86 -2.29
CA GLN A 421 3.18 29.83 -3.62
C GLN A 421 2.50 28.48 -3.88
N ALA A 422 3.18 27.37 -3.58
CA ALA A 422 2.63 26.03 -3.76
C ALA A 422 1.54 25.68 -2.73
N ALA A 423 1.60 26.25 -1.51
CA ALA A 423 0.53 26.07 -0.53
C ALA A 423 -0.78 26.77 -0.96
N ARG A 424 -0.72 27.82 -1.78
CA ARG A 424 -1.90 28.54 -2.30
C ARG A 424 -2.56 27.85 -3.51
N SER A 425 -1.79 27.11 -4.31
CA SER A 425 -2.32 26.39 -5.48
C SER A 425 -3.11 25.12 -5.14
N GLN A 426 -3.11 24.68 -3.87
CA GLN A 426 -3.85 23.51 -3.38
C GLN A 426 -5.14 23.86 -2.63
N GLY A 427 -5.42 25.16 -2.43
CA GLY A 427 -6.53 25.67 -1.62
C GLY A 427 -7.80 25.97 -2.41
#